data_AF-A0A4Z1EP41-F1
#
_entry.id   AF-A0A4Z1EP41-F1
#
_cell.length_a   1.000
_cell.length_b   1.000
_cell.length_c   1.000
_cell.angle_alpha   90.00
_cell.angle_beta   90.00
_cell.angle_gamma   90.00
#
_symmetry.space_group_name_H-M   'P 1'
#
loop_
_entity.id
_entity.type
_entity.pdbx_description
1 polymer ?
#
loop_
_entity_poly.entity_id
_entity_poly.type
_entity_poly.pdbx_seq_one_letter_code
_entity_poly.pdbx_strand_id
1 'polypeptide(L)'
;MKSTSIALALASTLTGANAYWKGFNSQATLGNGACKTQADWENDFRLIQSFPGGFDSLRVYASSDCNTIANVAPAAIATGGKVLLGVWTEDAAHYDAEKQALLHAVQTYGFDWVVAVSVGSEDLYRGDTTASTLAQQIYDVRGMLSTVAGYSSAVQVGHVDTWTMWVDGRNTEVIKACDFIGLDGYPYFQNTQNNDISQGSQLFWDSVNQVRSTVQNAQSGAWVWVTESGWPTAGAQENAAVASVDNARTYWKNVACEAFNEGHTFWYTLQDFDASPSFGVVDGNGNLKYDLSC
;
A
#
# COMPACT_ATOMS: atom_id res chain seq x y z
N MET A 1 22.26 -54.98 32.07
CA MET A 1 21.42 -54.43 30.98
C MET A 1 21.13 -52.98 31.34
N LYS A 2 21.82 -52.02 30.70
CA LYS A 2 21.60 -50.59 30.94
C LYS A 2 20.76 -50.08 29.77
N SER A 3 19.51 -49.75 30.04
CA SER A 3 18.57 -49.26 29.03
C SER A 3 18.86 -47.79 28.75
N THR A 4 19.36 -47.51 27.55
CA THR A 4 19.55 -46.16 27.02
C THR A 4 18.20 -45.61 26.61
N SER A 5 17.70 -44.60 27.33
CA SER A 5 16.49 -43.87 26.92
C SER A 5 16.90 -42.83 25.88
N ILE A 6 16.51 -43.06 24.63
CA ILE A 6 16.66 -42.10 23.54
C ILE A 6 15.50 -41.10 23.69
N ALA A 7 15.81 -39.89 24.15
CA ALA A 7 14.87 -38.78 24.13
C ALA A 7 14.70 -38.32 22.68
N LEU A 8 13.50 -38.55 22.13
CA LEU A 8 13.11 -38.05 20.82
C LEU A 8 12.82 -36.55 20.95
N ALA A 9 13.78 -35.71 20.55
CA ALA A 9 13.54 -34.27 20.42
C ALA A 9 12.66 -34.05 19.18
N LEU A 10 11.36 -33.79 19.39
CA LEU A 10 10.52 -33.20 18.36
C LEU A 10 11.02 -31.78 18.10
N ALA A 11 11.77 -31.60 17.01
CA ALA A 11 12.00 -30.29 16.44
C ALA A 11 10.66 -29.77 15.89
N SER A 12 10.02 -28.86 16.63
CA SER A 12 8.93 -28.05 16.11
C SER A 12 9.51 -27.10 15.06
N THR A 13 9.45 -27.48 13.79
CA THR A 13 9.62 -26.54 12.69
C THR A 13 8.41 -25.63 12.69
N LEU A 14 8.48 -24.52 13.43
CA LEU A 14 7.66 -23.35 13.17
C LEU A 14 8.09 -22.84 11.80
N THR A 15 7.46 -23.33 10.73
CA THR A 15 7.41 -22.62 9.46
C THR A 15 6.52 -21.40 9.71
N GLY A 16 7.07 -20.38 10.37
CA GLY A 16 6.49 -19.05 10.35
C GLY A 16 6.57 -18.58 8.92
N ALA A 17 5.53 -18.83 8.13
CA ALA A 17 5.27 -17.98 6.98
C ALA A 17 5.20 -16.57 7.56
N ASN A 18 6.16 -15.71 7.21
CA ASN A 18 6.04 -14.29 7.53
C ASN A 18 4.72 -13.84 6.93
N ALA A 19 3.77 -13.45 7.77
CA ALA A 19 2.49 -12.95 7.28
C ALA A 19 2.76 -11.68 6.47
N TYR A 20 2.19 -11.60 5.28
CA TYR A 20 2.28 -10.40 4.48
C TYR A 20 1.42 -9.29 5.10
N TRP A 21 1.95 -8.06 5.14
CA TRP A 21 1.17 -6.85 5.35
C TRP A 21 -0.02 -6.81 4.40
N LYS A 22 -1.19 -6.63 4.99
CA LYS A 22 -2.45 -6.49 4.26
C LYS A 22 -3.27 -5.36 4.88
N GLY A 23 -3.78 -4.50 4.04
CA GLY A 23 -4.41 -3.28 4.48
C GLY A 23 -5.26 -2.61 3.43
N PHE A 24 -5.68 -1.40 3.74
CA PHE A 24 -6.45 -0.56 2.84
C PHE A 24 -5.78 0.81 2.71
N ASN A 25 -5.92 1.42 1.54
CA ASN A 25 -5.65 2.84 1.39
C ASN A 25 -6.71 3.62 2.18
N SER A 26 -6.31 4.73 2.81
CA SER A 26 -7.24 5.61 3.51
C SER A 26 -6.88 7.07 3.26
N GLN A 27 -7.89 7.84 2.85
CA GLN A 27 -7.78 9.28 2.66
C GLN A 27 -7.71 10.01 4.01
N ALA A 28 -7.02 11.15 4.03
CA ALA A 28 -6.81 11.96 5.23
C ALA A 28 -8.02 12.83 5.63
N THR A 29 -9.09 12.85 4.83
CA THR A 29 -10.27 13.69 5.03
C THR A 29 -11.53 12.86 5.22
N LEU A 30 -12.50 13.44 5.92
CA LEU A 30 -13.89 12.97 6.01
C LEU A 30 -14.68 13.39 4.76
N GLY A 31 -15.87 12.84 4.56
CA GLY A 31 -16.73 13.17 3.41
C GLY A 31 -17.13 14.65 3.29
N ASN A 32 -17.07 15.41 4.39
CA ASN A 32 -17.29 16.85 4.38
C ASN A 32 -16.00 17.67 4.09
N GLY A 33 -14.89 17.01 3.79
CA GLY A 33 -13.58 17.62 3.53
C GLY A 33 -12.77 17.98 4.77
N ALA A 34 -13.29 17.78 5.99
CA ALA A 34 -12.52 18.03 7.21
C ALA A 34 -11.40 17.01 7.37
N CYS A 35 -10.23 17.45 7.83
CA CYS A 35 -9.11 16.56 8.13
C CYS A 35 -9.47 15.60 9.27
N LYS A 36 -9.05 14.33 9.14
CA LYS A 36 -9.23 13.30 10.16
C LYS A 36 -8.42 13.63 11.42
N THR A 37 -9.10 13.55 12.55
CA THR A 37 -8.49 13.60 13.89
C THR A 37 -7.91 12.23 14.26
N GLN A 38 -7.13 12.14 15.34
CA GLN A 38 -6.68 10.86 15.88
C GLN A 38 -7.85 9.88 16.10
N ALA A 39 -8.98 10.34 16.64
CA ALA A 39 -10.14 9.49 16.89
C ALA A 39 -10.74 8.92 15.61
N ASP A 40 -10.71 9.68 14.51
CA ASP A 40 -11.17 9.20 13.21
C ASP A 40 -10.24 8.11 12.66
N TRP A 41 -8.91 8.27 12.81
CA TRP A 41 -7.95 7.22 12.45
C TRP A 41 -8.08 5.97 13.33
N GLU A 42 -8.34 6.13 14.64
CA GLU A 42 -8.62 4.98 15.52
C GLU A 42 -9.89 4.23 15.09
N ASN A 43 -10.91 4.96 14.62
CA ASN A 43 -12.12 4.35 14.07
C ASN A 43 -11.82 3.57 12.78
N ASP A 44 -11.01 4.12 11.86
CA ASP A 44 -10.59 3.41 10.65
C ASP A 44 -9.85 2.10 10.99
N PHE A 45 -8.90 2.14 11.94
CA PHE A 45 -8.18 0.94 12.38
C PHE A 45 -9.12 -0.11 12.96
N ARG A 46 -10.02 0.28 13.86
CA ARG A 46 -11.00 -0.64 14.45
C ARG A 46 -11.96 -1.21 13.41
N LEU A 47 -12.31 -0.41 12.41
CA LEU A 47 -13.16 -0.83 11.30
C LEU A 47 -12.48 -1.92 10.49
N ILE A 48 -11.24 -1.71 10.01
CA ILE A 48 -10.53 -2.73 9.22
C ILE A 48 -10.24 -4.00 10.03
N GLN A 49 -9.99 -3.87 11.34
CA GLN A 49 -9.79 -5.00 12.25
C GLN A 49 -11.07 -5.83 12.45
N SER A 50 -12.24 -5.25 12.21
CA SER A 50 -13.53 -5.95 12.27
C SER A 50 -13.82 -6.79 11.01
N PHE A 51 -13.11 -6.54 9.91
CA PHE A 51 -13.34 -7.25 8.65
C PHE A 51 -12.79 -8.69 8.70
N PRO A 52 -13.38 -9.63 7.93
CA PRO A 52 -12.80 -10.95 7.77
C PRO A 52 -11.45 -10.82 7.07
N GLY A 53 -10.44 -11.54 7.55
CA GLY A 53 -9.09 -11.51 6.97
C GLY A 53 -8.01 -10.95 7.90
N GLY A 54 -8.36 -10.34 9.04
CA GLY A 54 -7.37 -9.91 10.04
C GLY A 54 -6.49 -8.78 9.53
N PHE A 55 -7.10 -7.71 9.03
CA PHE A 55 -6.41 -6.51 8.57
C PHE A 55 -6.05 -5.61 9.76
N ASP A 56 -4.85 -5.05 9.74
CA ASP A 56 -4.35 -4.15 10.78
C ASP A 56 -3.57 -2.96 10.22
N SER A 57 -3.46 -2.86 8.89
CA SER A 57 -2.59 -1.91 8.23
C SER A 57 -3.37 -0.90 7.37
N LEU A 58 -2.97 0.36 7.41
CA LEU A 58 -3.46 1.41 6.52
C LEU A 58 -2.33 1.97 5.67
N ARG A 59 -2.59 2.32 4.41
CA ARG A 59 -1.72 3.18 3.61
C ARG A 59 -2.25 4.60 3.61
N VAL A 60 -1.37 5.56 3.89
CA VAL A 60 -1.64 6.99 3.78
C VAL A 60 -0.75 7.62 2.71
N TYR A 61 -1.23 8.68 2.09
CA TYR A 61 -0.60 9.28 0.90
C TYR A 61 0.40 10.39 1.21
N ALA A 62 0.14 11.13 2.27
CA ALA A 62 0.92 12.29 2.67
C ALA A 62 1.18 12.25 4.18
N SER A 63 2.30 12.85 4.55
CA SER A 63 2.84 12.91 5.90
C SER A 63 2.28 14.12 6.66
N SER A 64 2.36 15.31 6.05
CA SER A 64 2.05 16.60 6.66
C SER A 64 0.64 17.09 6.34
N ASP A 65 0.10 16.78 5.15
CA ASP A 65 -1.25 17.17 4.77
C ASP A 65 -2.27 16.71 5.80
N CYS A 66 -3.20 17.59 6.15
CA CYS A 66 -4.20 17.34 7.20
C CYS A 66 -3.62 16.90 8.56
N ASN A 67 -2.34 17.17 8.84
CA ASN A 67 -1.62 16.64 10.00
C ASN A 67 -1.67 15.11 10.07
N THR A 68 -1.66 14.44 8.91
CA THR A 68 -1.92 12.99 8.80
C THR A 68 -1.04 12.18 9.73
N ILE A 69 0.29 12.31 9.65
CA ILE A 69 1.19 11.53 10.50
C ILE A 69 1.04 11.87 11.98
N ALA A 70 0.83 13.15 12.32
CA ALA A 70 0.65 13.57 13.70
C ALA A 70 -0.58 12.92 14.36
N ASN A 71 -1.61 12.60 13.58
CA ASN A 71 -2.85 11.99 14.06
C ASN A 71 -2.87 10.46 13.88
N VAL A 72 -2.37 9.91 12.77
CA VAL A 72 -2.43 8.48 12.48
C VAL A 72 -1.39 7.67 13.25
N ALA A 73 -0.22 8.24 13.56
CA ALA A 73 0.81 7.55 14.34
C ALA A 73 0.32 7.18 15.76
N PRO A 74 -0.19 8.11 16.59
CA PRO A 74 -0.74 7.75 17.90
C PRO A 74 -1.97 6.83 17.79
N ALA A 75 -2.81 6.98 16.75
CA ALA A 75 -3.94 6.09 16.51
C ALA A 75 -3.51 4.65 16.23
N ALA A 76 -2.50 4.46 15.36
CA ALA A 76 -1.93 3.15 15.04
C ALA A 76 -1.38 2.49 16.31
N ILE A 77 -0.61 3.23 17.11
CA ILE A 77 -0.06 2.74 18.38
C ILE A 77 -1.17 2.36 19.37
N ALA A 78 -2.20 3.19 19.53
CA ALA A 78 -3.31 2.95 20.45
C ALA A 78 -4.17 1.74 20.07
N THR A 79 -4.23 1.40 18.79
CA THR A 79 -5.04 0.30 18.24
C THR A 79 -4.24 -0.94 17.86
N GLY A 80 -2.90 -0.89 17.98
CA GLY A 80 -2.00 -1.92 17.49
C GLY A 80 -1.89 -2.01 15.97
N GLY A 81 -2.42 -1.03 15.24
CA GLY A 81 -2.34 -0.94 13.79
C GLY A 81 -0.96 -0.55 13.27
N LYS A 82 -0.79 -0.66 11.96
CA LYS A 82 0.46 -0.34 11.24
C LYS A 82 0.19 0.57 10.05
N VAL A 83 1.20 1.36 9.65
CA VAL A 83 1.02 2.35 8.57
C VAL A 83 2.09 2.22 7.49
N LEU A 84 1.67 2.07 6.24
CA LEU A 84 2.49 2.37 5.07
C LEU A 84 2.40 3.87 4.80
N LEU A 85 3.50 4.57 5.02
CA LEU A 85 3.56 6.03 5.03
C LEU A 85 3.87 6.59 3.66
N GLY A 86 3.20 7.68 3.29
CA GLY A 86 3.50 8.45 2.08
C GLY A 86 4.21 9.76 2.41
N VAL A 87 5.27 10.07 1.66
CA VAL A 87 5.94 11.38 1.61
C VAL A 87 5.64 11.96 0.24
N TRP A 88 4.77 12.97 0.18
CA TRP A 88 4.36 13.59 -1.09
C TRP A 88 5.50 14.44 -1.67
N THR A 89 5.69 14.38 -3.00
CA THR A 89 6.91 14.88 -3.68
C THR A 89 6.70 16.09 -4.59
N GLU A 90 5.55 16.77 -4.49
CA GLU A 90 5.09 17.85 -5.39
C GLU A 90 6.10 19.01 -5.58
N ASP A 91 6.20 19.93 -4.61
CA ASP A 91 7.16 21.03 -4.64
C ASP A 91 8.17 20.95 -3.48
N ALA A 92 9.28 21.67 -3.60
CA ALA A 92 10.38 21.58 -2.64
C ALA A 92 9.99 21.97 -1.19
N ALA A 93 9.09 22.94 -1.02
CA ALA A 93 8.64 23.35 0.30
C ALA A 93 7.66 22.32 0.89
N HIS A 94 6.76 21.78 0.07
CA HIS A 94 5.86 20.71 0.49
C HIS A 94 6.62 19.43 0.83
N TYR A 95 7.54 18.99 -0.01
CA TYR A 95 8.41 17.84 0.24
C TYR A 95 9.21 17.97 1.55
N ASP A 96 9.72 19.16 1.87
CA ASP A 96 10.38 19.40 3.16
C ASP A 96 9.39 19.27 4.32
N ALA A 97 8.19 19.85 4.22
CA ALA A 97 7.16 19.72 5.25
C ALA A 97 6.77 18.25 5.49
N GLU A 98 6.61 17.47 4.42
CA GLU A 98 6.33 16.03 4.45
C GLU A 98 7.42 15.27 5.20
N LYS A 99 8.69 15.52 4.85
CA LYS A 99 9.85 14.92 5.52
C LYS A 99 9.95 15.30 6.99
N GLN A 100 9.76 16.58 7.34
CA GLN A 100 9.83 17.02 8.73
C GLN A 100 8.73 16.39 9.58
N ALA A 101 7.51 16.25 9.03
CA ALA A 101 6.41 15.56 9.71
C ALA A 101 6.76 14.09 9.99
N LEU A 102 7.28 13.37 8.99
CA LEU A 102 7.76 11.99 9.15
C LEU A 102 8.87 11.90 10.19
N LEU A 103 9.92 12.73 10.07
CA LEU A 103 11.06 12.75 10.97
C LEU A 103 10.63 12.98 12.41
N HIS A 104 9.76 13.97 12.64
CA HIS A 104 9.25 14.28 13.97
C HIS A 104 8.51 13.09 14.59
N ALA A 105 7.67 12.40 13.81
CA ALA A 105 6.91 11.27 14.31
C ALA A 105 7.78 10.06 14.64
N VAL A 106 8.73 9.70 13.78
CA VAL A 106 9.62 8.56 14.07
C VAL A 106 10.60 8.86 15.21
N GLN A 107 11.00 10.12 15.41
CA GLN A 107 11.76 10.54 16.61
C GLN A 107 10.92 10.46 17.89
N THR A 108 9.61 10.72 17.80
CA THR A 108 8.70 10.75 18.95
C THR A 108 8.24 9.35 19.35
N TYR A 109 7.89 8.51 18.36
CA TYR A 109 7.20 7.23 18.59
C TYR A 109 8.04 6.01 18.19
N GLY A 110 9.22 6.19 17.62
CA GLY A 110 9.99 5.10 17.03
C GLY A 110 9.36 4.55 15.74
N PHE A 111 9.71 3.32 15.39
CA PHE A 111 9.39 2.71 14.10
C PHE A 111 8.39 1.55 14.17
N ASP A 112 8.00 1.07 15.36
CA ASP A 112 7.21 -0.16 15.50
C ASP A 112 5.85 -0.09 14.80
N TRP A 113 5.27 1.09 14.64
CA TRP A 113 3.99 1.33 13.97
C TRP A 113 4.12 1.51 12.44
N VAL A 114 5.35 1.55 11.91
CA VAL A 114 5.65 1.78 10.49
C VAL A 114 5.78 0.46 9.75
N VAL A 115 5.04 0.31 8.66
CA VAL A 115 5.19 -0.80 7.70
C VAL A 115 6.39 -0.54 6.80
N ALA A 116 6.35 0.57 6.07
CA ALA A 116 7.37 1.07 5.15
C ALA A 116 7.05 2.53 4.80
N VAL A 117 7.92 3.17 4.01
CA VAL A 117 7.74 4.56 3.56
C VAL A 117 7.82 4.62 2.03
N SER A 118 6.73 5.05 1.38
CA SER A 118 6.71 5.43 -0.03
C SER A 118 7.03 6.91 -0.19
N VAL A 119 8.03 7.22 -1.01
CA VAL A 119 8.36 8.57 -1.45
C VAL A 119 7.67 8.81 -2.78
N GLY A 120 6.61 9.60 -2.77
CA GLY A 120 5.74 9.82 -3.93
C GLY A 120 4.71 8.70 -4.17
N SER A 121 3.74 9.03 -5.01
CA SER A 121 2.72 8.14 -5.57
C SER A 121 2.35 8.65 -6.96
N GLU A 122 2.58 7.85 -8.00
CA GLU A 122 2.28 8.15 -9.41
C GLU A 122 2.95 9.42 -9.98
N ASP A 123 4.05 9.88 -9.39
CA ASP A 123 4.77 11.08 -9.83
C ASP A 123 5.36 10.94 -11.24
N LEU A 124 5.79 9.72 -11.63
CA LEU A 124 6.30 9.47 -12.97
C LEU A 124 5.15 9.36 -13.97
N TYR A 125 4.02 8.78 -13.56
CA TYR A 125 2.80 8.69 -14.37
C TYR A 125 2.26 10.08 -14.71
N ARG A 126 2.19 10.98 -13.71
CA ARG A 126 1.78 12.38 -13.92
C ARG A 126 2.83 13.23 -14.63
N GLY A 127 4.09 12.81 -14.60
CA GLY A 127 5.21 13.55 -15.18
C GLY A 127 5.60 14.77 -14.35
N ASP A 128 5.31 14.76 -13.05
CA ASP A 128 5.58 15.86 -12.12
C ASP A 128 7.08 15.99 -11.84
N THR A 129 7.81 14.87 -11.91
CA THR A 129 9.24 14.80 -11.61
C THR A 129 9.97 13.88 -12.58
N THR A 130 11.31 13.94 -12.57
CA THR A 130 12.15 13.01 -13.33
C THR A 130 12.52 11.80 -12.48
N ALA A 131 12.73 10.65 -13.12
CA ALA A 131 13.20 9.43 -12.47
C ALA A 131 14.46 9.68 -11.60
N SER A 132 15.38 10.53 -12.06
CA SER A 132 16.60 10.85 -11.32
C SER A 132 16.33 11.68 -10.07
N THR A 133 15.45 12.69 -10.17
CA THR A 133 15.06 13.52 -9.03
C THR A 133 14.36 12.66 -7.97
N LEU A 134 13.42 11.82 -8.39
CA LEU A 134 12.72 10.91 -7.51
C LEU A 134 13.67 9.89 -6.85
N ALA A 135 14.61 9.33 -7.60
CA ALA A 135 15.64 8.46 -7.03
C ALA A 135 16.47 9.17 -5.95
N GLN A 136 16.82 10.45 -6.15
CA GLN A 136 17.48 11.25 -5.10
C GLN A 136 16.59 11.46 -3.88
N GLN A 137 15.30 11.73 -4.06
CA GLN A 137 14.36 11.89 -2.94
C GLN A 137 14.23 10.58 -2.12
N ILE A 138 14.20 9.42 -2.78
CA ILE A 138 14.21 8.11 -2.10
C ILE A 138 15.48 7.93 -1.25
N TYR A 139 16.66 8.25 -1.81
CA TYR A 139 17.92 8.17 -1.04
C TYR A 139 17.96 9.17 0.12
N ASP A 140 17.43 10.37 -0.08
CA ASP A 140 17.35 11.43 0.92
C ASP A 140 16.44 11.04 2.09
N VAL A 141 15.23 10.54 1.83
CA VAL A 141 14.33 10.02 2.88
C VAL A 141 14.97 8.86 3.62
N ARG A 142 15.56 7.87 2.91
CA ARG A 142 16.28 6.76 3.55
C ARG A 142 17.44 7.25 4.42
N GLY A 143 18.21 8.20 3.91
CA GLY A 143 19.32 8.83 4.63
C GLY A 143 18.85 9.53 5.90
N MET A 144 17.78 10.31 5.82
CA MET A 144 17.15 10.96 6.97
C MET A 144 16.71 9.95 8.03
N LEU A 145 15.98 8.89 7.65
CA LEU A 145 15.53 7.87 8.59
C LEU A 145 16.70 7.15 9.28
N SER A 146 17.81 6.92 8.56
CA SER A 146 19.01 6.31 9.13
C SER A 146 19.68 7.10 10.25
N THR A 147 19.34 8.39 10.42
CA THR A 147 19.84 9.22 11.52
C THR A 147 19.05 9.05 12.82
N VAL A 148 17.89 8.41 12.77
CA VAL A 148 16.96 8.27 13.90
C VAL A 148 17.29 7.01 14.69
N ALA A 149 17.38 7.13 16.01
CA ALA A 149 17.63 6.00 16.89
C ALA A 149 16.54 4.92 16.74
N GLY A 150 16.95 3.66 16.61
CA GLY A 150 16.05 2.54 16.40
C GLY A 150 15.71 2.25 14.93
N TYR A 151 16.18 3.06 13.98
CA TYR A 151 16.06 2.72 12.57
C TYR A 151 16.83 1.43 12.23
N SER A 152 16.22 0.60 11.39
CA SER A 152 16.88 -0.55 10.78
C SER A 152 16.39 -0.67 9.33
N SER A 153 17.12 -1.42 8.51
CA SER A 153 16.73 -1.70 7.12
C SER A 153 15.46 -2.54 6.97
N ALA A 154 14.81 -2.93 8.08
CA ALA A 154 13.47 -3.51 8.04
C ALA A 154 12.39 -2.47 7.68
N VAL A 155 12.64 -1.18 7.96
CA VAL A 155 11.77 -0.09 7.49
C VAL A 155 12.20 0.27 6.08
N GLN A 156 11.53 -0.33 5.10
CA GLN A 156 11.87 -0.17 3.69
C GLN A 156 11.44 1.20 3.17
N VAL A 157 12.23 1.79 2.27
CA VAL A 157 11.90 3.04 1.56
C VAL A 157 11.80 2.76 0.07
N GLY A 158 10.68 3.12 -0.53
CA GLY A 158 10.37 2.84 -1.93
C GLY A 158 9.57 3.97 -2.57
N HIS A 159 8.99 3.67 -3.72
CA HIS A 159 8.09 4.56 -4.44
C HIS A 159 6.86 3.76 -4.88
N VAL A 160 5.75 4.46 -5.09
CA VAL A 160 4.50 3.90 -5.58
C VAL A 160 4.21 4.50 -6.95
N ASP A 161 3.99 3.68 -7.96
CA ASP A 161 3.55 4.14 -9.28
C ASP A 161 2.75 3.05 -10.00
N THR A 162 2.07 3.46 -11.06
CA THR A 162 1.40 2.60 -12.01
C THR A 162 2.33 1.51 -12.56
N TRP A 163 1.76 0.32 -12.82
CA TRP A 163 2.53 -0.79 -13.41
C TRP A 163 3.21 -0.41 -14.74
N THR A 164 2.60 0.49 -15.52
CA THR A 164 3.13 0.97 -16.80
C THR A 164 4.41 1.79 -16.62
N MET A 165 4.51 2.61 -15.57
CA MET A 165 5.73 3.36 -15.27
C MET A 165 6.86 2.46 -14.78
N TRP A 166 6.54 1.37 -14.09
CA TRP A 166 7.57 0.41 -13.68
C TRP A 166 8.17 -0.40 -14.85
N VAL A 167 7.40 -0.65 -15.92
CA VAL A 167 7.92 -1.35 -17.12
C VAL A 167 8.56 -0.41 -18.14
N ASP A 168 8.46 0.90 -17.95
CA ASP A 168 9.18 1.88 -18.76
C ASP A 168 10.67 1.89 -18.37
N GLY A 169 11.53 1.47 -19.30
CA GLY A 169 12.98 1.38 -19.07
C GLY A 169 13.64 2.71 -18.65
N ARG A 170 13.02 3.86 -18.93
CA ARG A 170 13.49 5.18 -18.47
C ARG A 170 13.50 5.31 -16.94
N ASN A 171 12.68 4.53 -16.24
CA ASN A 171 12.50 4.59 -14.80
C ASN A 171 13.37 3.56 -14.03
N THR A 172 14.27 2.86 -14.71
CA THR A 172 15.17 1.86 -14.10
C THR A 172 15.99 2.41 -12.93
N GLU A 173 16.34 3.70 -12.93
CA GLU A 173 17.08 4.31 -11.82
C GLU A 173 16.25 4.38 -10.52
N VAL A 174 14.93 4.55 -10.62
CA VAL A 174 14.01 4.55 -9.46
C VAL A 174 13.90 3.14 -8.89
N ILE A 175 13.82 2.11 -9.75
CA ILE A 175 13.83 0.70 -9.32
C ILE A 175 15.07 0.37 -8.50
N LYS A 176 16.24 0.90 -8.90
CA LYS A 176 17.50 0.69 -8.18
C LYS A 176 17.59 1.49 -6.88
N ALA A 177 16.89 2.62 -6.78
CA ALA A 177 16.85 3.42 -5.57
C ALA A 177 15.94 2.80 -4.50
N CYS A 178 14.91 2.05 -4.89
CA CYS A 178 13.89 1.49 -4.00
C CYS A 178 14.34 0.23 -3.23
N ASP A 179 13.92 0.11 -1.96
CA ASP A 179 13.97 -1.13 -1.17
C ASP A 179 12.74 -2.03 -1.44
N PHE A 180 11.61 -1.42 -1.81
CA PHE A 180 10.40 -2.08 -2.29
C PHE A 180 9.78 -1.30 -3.45
N ILE A 181 9.05 -1.99 -4.32
CA ILE A 181 8.35 -1.43 -5.47
C ILE A 181 6.86 -1.42 -5.17
N GLY A 182 6.25 -0.26 -5.01
CA GLY A 182 4.81 -0.11 -4.88
C GLY A 182 4.14 -0.05 -6.25
N LEU A 183 3.38 -1.10 -6.58
CA LEU A 183 2.64 -1.21 -7.83
C LEU A 183 1.19 -0.81 -7.63
N ASP A 184 0.75 0.12 -8.47
CA ASP A 184 -0.66 0.44 -8.66
C ASP A 184 -1.15 -0.24 -9.95
N GLY A 185 -2.04 -1.22 -9.78
CA GLY A 185 -2.48 -2.13 -10.83
C GLY A 185 -4.00 -2.16 -10.96
N TYR A 186 -4.54 -1.45 -11.95
CA TYR A 186 -5.98 -1.32 -12.16
C TYR A 186 -6.40 -1.84 -13.55
N PRO A 187 -6.81 -3.12 -13.66
CA PRO A 187 -7.38 -3.69 -14.89
C PRO A 187 -8.55 -2.87 -15.45
N TYR A 188 -9.36 -2.28 -14.57
CA TYR A 188 -10.47 -1.41 -14.94
C TYR A 188 -10.04 -0.28 -15.91
N PHE A 189 -8.85 0.30 -15.73
CA PHE A 189 -8.33 1.37 -16.59
C PHE A 189 -7.49 0.89 -17.79
N GLN A 190 -7.30 -0.42 -17.99
CA GLN A 190 -6.51 -0.97 -19.11
C GLN A 190 -7.31 -1.00 -20.44
N ASN A 191 -7.69 0.18 -20.92
CA ASN A 191 -8.63 0.39 -22.02
C ASN A 191 -8.15 -0.02 -23.43
N THR A 192 -6.88 -0.36 -23.61
CA THR A 192 -6.33 -0.85 -24.89
C THR A 192 -6.50 -2.36 -25.09
N GLN A 193 -6.98 -3.05 -24.06
CA GLN A 193 -7.24 -4.49 -24.03
C GLN A 193 -8.71 -4.75 -23.71
N ASN A 194 -9.21 -5.97 -23.94
CA ASN A 194 -10.49 -6.34 -23.35
C ASN A 194 -10.35 -6.39 -21.83
N ASN A 195 -11.01 -5.47 -21.14
CA ASN A 195 -10.96 -5.29 -19.69
C ASN A 195 -12.29 -5.62 -19.01
N ASP A 196 -13.13 -6.49 -19.59
CA ASP A 196 -14.31 -7.02 -18.90
C ASP A 196 -13.93 -7.67 -17.56
N ILE A 197 -14.87 -7.73 -16.61
CA ILE A 197 -14.63 -8.30 -15.26
C ILE A 197 -14.06 -9.72 -15.31
N SER A 198 -14.41 -10.53 -16.32
CA SER A 198 -13.84 -11.86 -16.51
C SER A 198 -12.34 -11.86 -16.82
N GLN A 199 -11.79 -10.75 -17.30
CA GLN A 199 -10.38 -10.57 -17.62
C GLN A 199 -9.59 -9.92 -16.47
N GLY A 200 -10.27 -9.38 -15.45
CA GLY A 200 -9.66 -8.57 -14.40
C GLY A 200 -8.50 -9.28 -13.69
N SER A 201 -8.68 -10.54 -13.28
CA SER A 201 -7.64 -11.30 -12.58
C SER A 201 -6.41 -11.56 -13.46
N GLN A 202 -6.62 -11.94 -14.73
CA GLN A 202 -5.52 -12.17 -15.66
C GLN A 202 -4.73 -10.88 -15.92
N LEU A 203 -5.41 -9.78 -16.26
CA LEU A 203 -4.77 -8.49 -16.52
C LEU A 203 -3.98 -7.98 -15.32
N PHE A 204 -4.53 -8.15 -14.11
CA PHE A 204 -3.86 -7.80 -12.87
C PHE A 204 -2.55 -8.59 -12.70
N TRP A 205 -2.61 -9.92 -12.75
CA TRP A 205 -1.44 -10.75 -12.54
C TRP A 205 -0.39 -10.61 -13.66
N ASP A 206 -0.83 -10.38 -14.90
CA ASP A 206 0.07 -10.06 -16.00
C ASP A 206 0.82 -8.74 -15.74
N SER A 207 0.16 -7.72 -15.17
CA SER A 207 0.81 -6.46 -14.80
C SER A 207 1.84 -6.65 -13.67
N VAL A 208 1.48 -7.40 -12.62
CA VAL A 208 2.37 -7.72 -11.49
C VAL A 208 3.61 -8.48 -11.98
N ASN A 209 3.42 -9.50 -12.83
CA ASN A 209 4.50 -10.34 -13.32
C ASN A 209 5.43 -9.60 -14.30
N GLN A 210 4.91 -8.67 -15.10
CA GLN A 210 5.74 -7.79 -15.91
C GLN A 210 6.63 -6.90 -15.03
N VAL A 211 6.08 -6.30 -13.97
CA VAL A 211 6.88 -5.49 -13.04
C VAL A 211 7.91 -6.33 -12.30
N ARG A 212 7.54 -7.50 -11.77
CA ARG A 212 8.49 -8.45 -11.16
C ARG A 212 9.64 -8.79 -12.12
N SER A 213 9.33 -9.01 -13.40
CA SER A 213 10.35 -9.28 -14.43
C SER A 213 11.26 -8.07 -14.70
N THR A 214 10.70 -6.87 -14.77
CA THR A 214 11.50 -5.64 -14.97
C THR A 214 12.43 -5.37 -13.79
N VAL A 215 11.96 -5.57 -12.56
CA VAL A 215 12.77 -5.45 -11.33
C VAL A 215 13.93 -6.43 -11.34
N GLN A 216 13.67 -7.69 -11.72
CA GLN A 216 14.71 -8.71 -11.88
C GLN A 216 15.72 -8.33 -12.97
N ASN A 217 15.26 -7.84 -14.12
CA ASN A 217 16.11 -7.40 -15.23
C ASN A 217 16.98 -6.18 -14.86
N ALA A 218 16.47 -5.30 -13.98
CA ALA A 218 17.23 -4.21 -13.39
C ALA A 218 18.27 -4.67 -12.34
N GLN A 219 18.32 -5.97 -12.04
CA GLN A 219 19.16 -6.60 -11.02
C GLN A 219 18.88 -6.05 -9.62
N SER A 220 17.64 -5.64 -9.36
CA SER A 220 17.20 -5.19 -8.04
C SER A 220 16.61 -6.37 -7.24
N GLY A 221 16.92 -6.40 -5.95
CA GLY A 221 16.32 -7.33 -4.99
C GLY A 221 15.02 -6.80 -4.35
N ALA A 222 14.56 -5.62 -4.79
CA ALA A 222 13.35 -5.00 -4.25
C ALA A 222 12.13 -5.90 -4.51
N TRP A 223 11.29 -6.04 -3.50
CA TRP A 223 10.09 -6.83 -3.63
C TRP A 223 8.94 -5.99 -4.19
N VAL A 224 8.07 -6.59 -5.00
CA VAL A 224 6.92 -5.91 -5.62
C VAL A 224 5.70 -6.08 -4.72
N TRP A 225 5.22 -4.95 -4.20
CA TRP A 225 4.04 -4.83 -3.35
C TRP A 225 2.89 -4.32 -4.22
N VAL A 226 1.67 -4.79 -3.94
CA VAL A 226 0.47 -4.22 -4.54
C VAL A 226 0.03 -3.08 -3.63
N THR A 227 0.33 -1.84 -3.98
CA THR A 227 0.02 -0.68 -3.14
C THR A 227 -1.32 -0.06 -3.44
N GLU A 228 -1.83 -0.32 -4.65
CA GLU A 228 -3.20 -0.09 -5.03
C GLU A 228 -3.69 -1.12 -6.06
N SER A 229 -4.91 -1.59 -5.83
CA SER A 229 -5.74 -2.21 -6.84
C SER A 229 -7.18 -2.15 -6.37
N GLY A 230 -8.11 -2.20 -7.31
CA GLY A 230 -9.53 -2.18 -7.01
C GLY A 230 -10.37 -2.28 -8.27
N TRP A 231 -11.67 -2.44 -8.08
CA TRP A 231 -12.66 -2.32 -9.13
C TRP A 231 -13.80 -1.43 -8.63
N PRO A 232 -14.22 -0.41 -9.38
CA PRO A 232 -15.15 0.55 -8.84
C PRO A 232 -16.55 -0.04 -8.66
N THR A 233 -17.15 0.29 -7.52
CA THR A 233 -18.51 -0.06 -7.10
C THR A 233 -19.57 0.79 -7.82
N ALA A 234 -19.20 1.97 -8.30
CA ALA A 234 -20.03 2.88 -9.09
C ALA A 234 -19.16 3.80 -9.94
N GLY A 235 -19.70 4.35 -11.02
CA GLY A 235 -18.99 5.25 -11.93
C GLY A 235 -19.33 4.96 -13.39
N ALA A 236 -18.59 5.58 -14.31
CA ALA A 236 -18.71 5.29 -15.74
C ALA A 236 -18.24 3.86 -16.06
N GLN A 237 -18.53 3.40 -17.28
CA GLN A 237 -17.89 2.21 -17.82
C GLN A 237 -16.61 2.65 -18.56
N GLU A 238 -15.51 1.93 -18.35
CA GLU A 238 -14.25 2.15 -19.05
C GLU A 238 -13.99 1.01 -20.03
N ASN A 239 -14.05 1.28 -21.34
CA ASN A 239 -14.05 0.25 -22.39
C ASN A 239 -15.10 -0.87 -22.12
N ALA A 240 -14.71 -2.08 -21.74
CA ALA A 240 -15.61 -3.17 -21.36
C ALA A 240 -15.80 -3.33 -19.84
N ALA A 241 -15.04 -2.59 -19.02
CA ALA A 241 -15.08 -2.66 -17.57
C ALA A 241 -16.25 -1.85 -17.00
N VAL A 242 -17.29 -2.56 -16.55
CA VAL A 242 -18.47 -1.96 -15.91
C VAL A 242 -18.22 -1.76 -14.41
N ALA A 243 -18.37 -0.53 -13.91
CA ALA A 243 -18.36 -0.24 -12.48
C ALA A 243 -19.66 -0.72 -11.81
N SER A 244 -19.57 -1.61 -10.83
CA SER A 244 -20.72 -2.09 -10.05
C SER A 244 -20.26 -2.80 -8.77
N VAL A 245 -21.12 -2.84 -7.76
CA VAL A 245 -20.85 -3.60 -6.51
C VAL A 245 -20.60 -5.10 -6.79
N ASP A 246 -21.33 -5.69 -7.74
CA ASP A 246 -21.17 -7.11 -8.09
C ASP A 246 -19.83 -7.38 -8.78
N ASN A 247 -19.37 -6.49 -9.66
CA ASN A 247 -18.05 -6.61 -10.29
C ASN A 247 -16.93 -6.32 -9.29
N ALA A 248 -17.10 -5.35 -8.39
CA ALA A 248 -16.15 -5.10 -7.30
C ALA A 248 -15.99 -6.33 -6.38
N ARG A 249 -17.10 -6.99 -6.02
CA ARG A 249 -17.08 -8.25 -5.27
C ARG A 249 -16.37 -9.36 -6.04
N THR A 250 -16.68 -9.50 -7.33
CA THR A 250 -16.06 -10.53 -8.19
C THR A 250 -14.56 -10.31 -8.28
N TYR A 251 -14.12 -9.08 -8.49
CA TYR A 251 -12.71 -8.71 -8.55
C TYR A 251 -12.01 -8.95 -7.21
N TRP A 252 -12.61 -8.58 -6.08
CA TRP A 252 -12.09 -8.87 -4.75
C TRP A 252 -11.83 -10.38 -4.56
N LYS A 253 -12.83 -11.23 -4.84
CA LYS A 253 -12.72 -12.68 -4.65
C LYS A 253 -11.65 -13.30 -5.56
N ASN A 254 -11.52 -12.82 -6.79
CA ASN A 254 -10.61 -13.37 -7.79
C ASN A 254 -9.19 -12.79 -7.74
N VAL A 255 -8.98 -11.68 -7.02
CA VAL A 255 -7.69 -10.96 -7.01
C VAL A 255 -7.22 -10.67 -5.60
N ALA A 256 -7.98 -9.93 -4.80
CA ALA A 256 -7.56 -9.52 -3.46
C ALA A 256 -7.18 -10.73 -2.59
N CYS A 257 -8.04 -11.76 -2.59
CA CYS A 257 -7.82 -12.97 -1.80
C CYS A 257 -6.53 -13.72 -2.16
N GLU A 258 -6.16 -13.75 -3.45
CA GLU A 258 -4.90 -14.36 -3.89
C GLU A 258 -3.71 -13.44 -3.62
N ALA A 259 -3.85 -12.13 -3.87
CA ALA A 259 -2.82 -11.13 -3.62
C ALA A 259 -2.36 -11.12 -2.15
N PHE A 260 -3.29 -11.23 -1.19
CA PHE A 260 -2.94 -11.32 0.24
C PHE A 260 -2.13 -12.58 0.61
N ASN A 261 -2.17 -13.63 -0.23
CA ASN A 261 -1.40 -14.87 -0.05
C ASN A 261 -0.09 -14.88 -0.85
N GLU A 262 0.11 -13.94 -1.78
CA GLU A 262 1.31 -13.85 -2.61
C GLU A 262 2.23 -12.67 -2.26
N GLY A 263 1.71 -11.64 -1.61
CA GLY A 263 2.55 -10.54 -1.19
C GLY A 263 1.87 -9.44 -0.38
N HIS A 264 2.69 -8.43 -0.04
CA HIS A 264 2.21 -7.22 0.62
C HIS A 264 1.20 -6.50 -0.27
N THR A 265 0.00 -6.28 0.26
CA THR A 265 -1.14 -5.77 -0.51
C THR A 265 -1.94 -4.73 0.27
N PHE A 266 -2.10 -3.54 -0.29
CA PHE A 266 -2.99 -2.49 0.19
C PHE A 266 -4.08 -2.27 -0.86
N TRP A 267 -5.33 -2.50 -0.45
CA TRP A 267 -6.47 -2.45 -1.36
C TRP A 267 -7.07 -1.04 -1.44
N TYR A 268 -7.30 -0.57 -2.66
CA TYR A 268 -7.89 0.73 -2.92
C TYR A 268 -9.42 0.61 -2.99
N THR A 269 -10.18 1.23 -2.10
CA THR A 269 -9.76 1.98 -0.89
C THR A 269 -10.75 1.68 0.25
N LEU A 270 -10.42 2.03 1.50
CA LEU A 270 -11.33 1.82 2.63
C LEU A 270 -12.67 2.51 2.37
N GLN A 271 -12.62 3.83 2.16
CA GLN A 271 -13.77 4.69 1.97
C GLN A 271 -13.36 5.89 1.12
N ASP A 272 -14.26 6.33 0.25
CA ASP A 272 -14.02 7.36 -0.76
C ASP A 272 -15.18 8.38 -0.90
N PHE A 273 -16.22 8.21 -0.07
CA PHE A 273 -17.38 9.11 0.00
C PHE A 273 -18.03 9.36 -1.38
N ASP A 274 -17.91 10.59 -1.88
CA ASP A 274 -18.54 11.06 -3.12
C ASP A 274 -17.60 10.96 -4.34
N ALA A 275 -16.49 10.23 -4.23
CA ALA A 275 -15.57 10.01 -5.34
C ALA A 275 -16.27 9.32 -6.53
N SER A 276 -15.86 9.71 -7.73
CA SER A 276 -16.32 9.10 -8.98
C SER A 276 -15.14 8.90 -9.94
N PRO A 277 -14.85 7.66 -10.37
CA PRO A 277 -15.52 6.43 -9.96
C PRO A 277 -15.28 6.09 -8.46
N SER A 278 -16.23 5.38 -7.84
CA SER A 278 -16.14 5.01 -6.41
C SER A 278 -15.57 3.60 -6.25
N PHE A 279 -14.47 3.47 -5.52
CA PHE A 279 -13.77 2.23 -5.17
C PHE A 279 -13.96 1.79 -3.70
N GLY A 280 -14.51 2.63 -2.83
CA GLY A 280 -14.58 2.38 -1.39
C GLY A 280 -15.24 1.04 -1.05
N VAL A 281 -14.61 0.23 -0.19
CA VAL A 281 -15.16 -1.06 0.27
C VAL A 281 -16.29 -0.89 1.29
N VAL A 282 -16.33 0.26 1.98
CA VAL A 282 -17.46 0.67 2.83
C VAL A 282 -18.20 1.89 2.28
N ASP A 283 -19.49 2.01 2.63
CA ASP A 283 -20.30 3.20 2.40
C ASP A 283 -19.94 4.34 3.37
N GLY A 284 -20.57 5.51 3.22
CA GLY A 284 -20.36 6.68 4.10
C GLY A 284 -20.66 6.45 5.59
N ASN A 285 -21.36 5.36 5.95
CA ASN A 285 -21.68 4.98 7.33
C ASN A 285 -20.75 3.88 7.87
N GLY A 286 -19.76 3.44 7.08
CA GLY A 286 -18.84 2.36 7.47
C GLY A 286 -19.40 0.94 7.24
N ASN A 287 -20.52 0.78 6.54
CA ASN A 287 -21.04 -0.56 6.20
C ASN A 287 -20.34 -1.09 4.96
N LEU A 288 -19.97 -2.38 4.97
CA LEU A 288 -19.41 -3.05 3.80
C LEU A 288 -20.37 -3.01 2.61
N LYS A 289 -19.89 -2.56 1.44
CA LYS A 289 -20.65 -2.59 0.18
C LYS A 289 -20.71 -4.01 -0.40
N TYR A 290 -19.73 -4.86 -0.10
CA TYR A 290 -19.67 -6.26 -0.52
C TYR A 290 -18.92 -7.14 0.48
N ASP A 291 -19.14 -8.46 0.39
CA ASP A 291 -18.49 -9.45 1.27
C ASP A 291 -16.99 -9.58 0.98
N LEU A 292 -16.18 -9.29 2.00
CA LEU A 292 -14.72 -9.31 1.95
C LEU A 292 -14.10 -10.66 2.33
N SER A 293 -14.89 -11.70 2.62
CA SER A 293 -14.33 -12.99 3.02
C SER A 293 -13.45 -13.61 1.93
N CYS A 294 -12.37 -14.25 2.37
CA CYS A 294 -11.57 -15.22 1.65
C CYS A 294 -11.65 -16.51 2.49
#